data_AF-A0AA86UA65-F1
#
_entry.id   AF-A0AA86UA65-F1
#
_cell.length_a   1.000
_cell.length_b   1.000
_cell.length_c   1.000
_cell.angle_alpha   90.00
_cell.angle_beta   90.00
_cell.angle_gamma   90.00
#
_symmetry.space_group_name_H-M   'P 1'
#
loop_
_entity.id
_entity.type
_entity.pdbx_description
1 polymer ?
#
loop_
_entity_poly.entity_id
_entity_poly.type
_entity_poly.pdbx_seq_one_letter_code
_entity_poly.pdbx_strand_id
1 'polypeptide(L)'
;MWKQNFGQNLMQYFSLFHQLEAATEAEVFEFVVNSHTKPGMWTEVGRICQESQKKVHDFFHNTWSKQFYDSYEPDLNDLYTQTTKLVGTQKPKVVVINQIVQKFVKANKDKRFHIISLRQKLNHHYDRQKGACEPLVVKNTNQTYSDAVDIASQLSDLMKDK
;
A
#
# COMPACT_ATOMS: atom_id res chain seq x y z
N MET A 1 -0.18 23.62 10.77
CA MET A 1 -1.17 24.21 9.85
C MET A 1 -1.10 23.60 8.46
N TRP A 2 0.08 23.34 7.88
CA TRP A 2 0.20 22.81 6.50
C TRP A 2 -0.63 21.55 6.18
N LYS A 3 -0.85 20.64 7.15
CA LYS A 3 -1.66 19.42 6.96
C LYS A 3 -3.13 19.70 6.61
N GLN A 4 -3.71 20.75 7.19
CA GLN A 4 -5.11 21.13 6.95
C GLN A 4 -5.28 21.73 5.55
N ASN A 5 -4.23 22.37 5.04
CA ASN A 5 -4.21 23.01 3.73
C ASN A 5 -3.43 22.16 2.71
N PHE A 6 -3.26 20.86 2.96
CA PHE A 6 -2.34 20.06 2.16
C PHE A 6 -2.78 19.91 0.70
N GLY A 7 -4.09 19.76 0.46
CA GLY A 7 -4.65 19.77 -0.90
C GLY A 7 -4.37 21.09 -1.61
N GLN A 8 -4.52 22.22 -0.92
CA GLN A 8 -4.20 23.55 -1.45
C GLN A 8 -2.71 23.70 -1.78
N ASN A 9 -1.82 23.18 -0.92
CA ASN A 9 -0.38 23.21 -1.16
C ASN A 9 0.02 22.37 -2.38
N LEU A 10 -0.64 21.23 -2.61
CA LEU A 10 -0.45 20.43 -3.81
C LEU A 10 -0.98 21.15 -5.05
N MET A 11 -2.19 21.73 -4.98
CA MET A 11 -2.75 22.54 -6.07
C MET A 11 -1.82 23.72 -6.44
N GLN A 12 -1.24 24.39 -5.43
CA GLN A 12 -0.26 25.45 -5.65
C GLN A 12 0.99 24.92 -6.39
N TYR A 13 1.52 23.76 -6.01
CA TYR A 13 2.61 23.13 -6.75
C TYR A 13 2.23 22.87 -8.22
N PHE A 14 1.05 22.31 -8.46
CA PHE A 14 0.60 22.01 -9.83
C PHE A 14 0.35 23.25 -10.68
N SER A 15 -0.16 24.32 -10.07
CA SER A 15 -0.29 25.63 -10.72
C SER A 15 1.08 26.21 -11.09
N LEU A 16 2.04 26.19 -10.16
CA LEU A 16 3.37 26.78 -10.38
C LEU A 16 4.22 26.02 -11.41
N PHE A 17 4.17 24.69 -11.41
CA PHE A 17 5.12 23.86 -12.16
C PHE A 17 4.52 23.06 -13.32
N HIS A 18 3.19 22.92 -13.39
CA HIS A 18 2.51 22.11 -14.40
C HIS A 18 1.37 22.82 -15.12
N GLN A 19 1.14 24.11 -14.84
CA GLN A 19 0.09 24.93 -15.47
C GLN A 19 -1.32 24.31 -15.34
N LEU A 20 -1.55 23.52 -14.29
CA LEU A 20 -2.88 23.04 -13.96
C LEU A 20 -3.63 24.18 -13.25
N GLU A 21 -4.39 24.96 -14.03
CA GLU A 21 -5.29 25.97 -13.48
C GLU A 21 -6.61 25.32 -13.06
N ALA A 22 -7.16 25.74 -11.91
CA ALA A 22 -8.46 25.33 -11.39
C ALA A 22 -8.66 23.82 -11.13
N ALA A 23 -7.59 23.08 -10.85
CA ALA A 23 -7.68 21.67 -10.47
C ALA A 23 -8.42 21.47 -9.14
N THR A 24 -9.26 20.44 -9.07
CA THR A 24 -9.83 19.92 -7.82
C THR A 24 -8.82 19.02 -7.09
N GLU A 25 -9.03 18.78 -5.80
CA GLU A 25 -8.16 17.86 -5.05
C GLU A 25 -8.17 16.43 -5.62
N ALA A 26 -9.30 15.98 -6.18
CA ALA A 26 -9.43 14.67 -6.80
C ALA A 26 -8.59 14.57 -8.09
N GLU A 27 -8.60 15.61 -8.93
CA GLU A 27 -7.78 15.66 -10.15
C GLU A 27 -6.29 15.71 -9.81
N VAL A 28 -5.91 16.48 -8.79
CA VAL A 28 -4.54 16.50 -8.26
C VAL A 28 -4.13 15.13 -7.75
N PHE A 29 -5.01 14.45 -7.02
CA PHE A 29 -4.76 13.10 -6.55
C PHE A 29 -4.55 12.11 -7.71
N GLU A 30 -5.41 12.14 -8.74
CA GLU A 30 -5.24 11.30 -9.93
C GLU A 30 -3.93 11.61 -10.65
N PHE A 31 -3.57 12.89 -10.76
CA PHE A 31 -2.31 13.28 -11.36
C PHE A 31 -1.14 12.68 -10.58
N VAL A 32 -1.13 12.82 -9.26
CA VAL A 32 -0.03 12.31 -8.43
C VAL A 32 0.08 10.78 -8.50
N VAL A 33 -1.04 10.05 -8.49
CA VAL A 33 -1.04 8.57 -8.51
C VAL A 33 -0.68 8.00 -9.89
N ASN A 34 -1.12 8.64 -10.97
CA ASN A 34 -0.88 8.15 -12.34
C ASN A 34 0.41 8.71 -12.96
N SER A 35 0.93 9.82 -12.44
CA SER A 35 2.25 10.28 -12.83
C SER A 35 3.32 9.36 -12.24
N HIS A 36 4.22 8.87 -13.09
CA HIS A 36 5.51 8.39 -12.61
C HIS A 36 6.18 9.60 -11.97
N THR A 37 6.12 9.67 -10.64
CA THR A 37 6.37 10.90 -9.89
C THR A 37 7.60 11.61 -10.40
N LYS A 38 7.44 12.86 -10.84
CA LYS A 38 8.57 13.65 -11.35
C LYS A 38 9.62 13.76 -10.24
N PRO A 39 10.90 13.44 -10.52
CA PRO A 39 11.97 13.60 -9.55
C PRO A 39 11.91 14.99 -8.91
N GLY A 40 11.93 15.06 -7.58
CA GLY A 40 11.92 16.32 -6.84
C GLY A 40 10.54 16.94 -6.53
N MET A 41 9.42 16.37 -7.00
CA MET A 41 8.08 16.90 -6.67
C MET A 41 7.89 17.08 -5.16
N TRP A 42 8.17 16.03 -4.38
CA TRP A 42 8.03 16.08 -2.93
C TRP A 42 8.97 17.08 -2.25
N THR A 43 10.09 17.40 -2.88
CA THR A 43 11.02 18.44 -2.39
C THR A 43 10.37 19.81 -2.53
N GLU A 44 9.74 20.10 -3.66
CA GLU A 44 9.03 21.37 -3.89
C GLU A 44 7.79 21.51 -3.02
N VAL A 45 6.97 20.45 -2.92
CA VAL A 45 5.82 20.45 -2.00
C VAL A 45 6.29 20.60 -0.56
N GLY A 46 7.44 20.02 -0.20
CA GLY A 46 8.13 20.24 1.08
C GLY A 46 8.43 21.71 1.33
N ARG A 47 8.98 22.44 0.35
CA ARG A 47 9.24 23.88 0.45
C ARG A 47 7.97 24.70 0.65
N ILE A 48 6.91 24.40 -0.09
CA ILE A 48 5.59 25.07 0.06
C ILE A 48 5.02 24.81 1.46
N CYS A 49 5.12 23.57 1.95
CA CYS A 49 4.65 23.20 3.28
C CYS A 49 5.57 23.66 4.43
N GLN A 50 6.78 24.16 4.13
CA GLN A 50 7.87 24.43 5.07
C GLN A 50 8.25 23.20 5.92
N GLU A 51 8.33 22.03 5.27
CA GLU A 51 8.58 20.74 5.90
C GLU A 51 9.54 19.88 5.07
N SER A 52 10.05 18.81 5.67
CA SER A 52 10.93 17.89 4.94
C SER A 52 10.15 17.10 3.87
N GLN A 53 10.83 16.81 2.75
CA GLN A 53 10.32 15.96 1.67
C GLN A 53 9.70 14.67 2.22
N LYS A 54 10.42 13.98 3.11
CA LYS A 54 9.97 12.72 3.72
C LYS A 54 8.64 12.88 4.45
N LYS A 55 8.51 13.92 5.28
CA LYS A 55 7.31 14.12 6.10
C LYS A 55 6.07 14.39 5.23
N VAL A 56 6.25 15.17 4.16
CA VAL A 56 5.19 15.49 3.21
C VAL A 56 4.79 14.27 2.38
N HIS A 57 5.76 13.56 1.82
CA HIS A 57 5.53 12.30 1.11
C HIS A 57 4.79 11.27 1.98
N ASP A 58 5.27 11.06 3.21
CA ASP A 58 4.66 10.10 4.13
C ASP A 58 3.24 10.55 4.53
N PHE A 59 2.99 11.84 4.68
CA PHE A 59 1.64 12.35 4.96
C PHE A 59 0.68 12.15 3.79
N PHE A 60 1.13 12.36 2.55
CA PHE A 60 0.33 12.07 1.35
C PHE A 60 -0.09 10.60 1.33
N HIS A 61 0.86 9.66 1.40
CA HIS A 61 0.57 8.23 1.27
C HIS A 61 -0.18 7.64 2.47
N ASN A 62 0.08 8.13 3.69
CA ASN A 62 -0.48 7.52 4.89
C ASN A 62 -1.76 8.18 5.38
N THR A 63 -2.05 9.42 4.97
CA THR A 63 -3.18 10.18 5.49
C THR A 63 -4.01 10.79 4.38
N TRP A 64 -3.46 11.75 3.65
CA TRP A 64 -4.28 12.58 2.75
C TRP A 64 -4.87 11.79 1.58
N SER A 65 -4.07 10.94 0.92
CA SER A 65 -4.55 10.14 -0.22
C SER A 65 -5.69 9.18 0.12
N LYS A 66 -5.84 8.78 1.39
CA LYS A 66 -6.85 7.81 1.81
C LYS A 66 -8.28 8.32 1.66
N GLN A 67 -8.49 9.64 1.66
CA GLN A 67 -9.82 10.23 1.51
C GLN A 67 -10.44 9.99 0.12
N PHE A 68 -9.63 9.63 -0.87
CA PHE A 68 -10.07 9.34 -2.24
C PHE A 68 -10.31 7.84 -2.51
N TYR A 69 -10.30 7.02 -1.46
CA TYR A 69 -10.55 5.59 -1.55
C TYR A 69 -11.77 5.21 -0.70
N ASP A 70 -12.48 4.19 -1.15
CA ASP A 70 -13.53 3.54 -0.39
C ASP A 70 -12.97 2.82 0.83
N SER A 71 -13.75 2.83 1.90
CA SER A 71 -13.43 2.09 3.12
C SER A 71 -13.67 0.60 2.92
N TYR A 72 -12.64 -0.21 3.23
CA TYR A 72 -12.75 -1.67 3.34
C TYR A 72 -13.05 -2.13 4.78
N GLU A 73 -13.15 -1.20 5.74
CA GLU A 73 -13.36 -1.54 7.16
C GLU A 73 -14.63 -2.39 7.41
N PRO A 74 -15.78 -2.17 6.74
CA PRO A 74 -16.95 -3.02 6.90
C PRO A 74 -16.72 -4.50 6.55
N ASP A 75 -15.78 -4.78 5.65
CA ASP A 75 -15.50 -6.12 5.12
C ASP A 75 -14.35 -6.83 5.86
N LEU A 76 -13.65 -6.15 6.78
CA LEU A 76 -12.43 -6.66 7.39
C LEU A 76 -12.63 -7.98 8.15
N ASN A 77 -13.77 -8.17 8.81
CA ASN A 77 -14.04 -9.40 9.56
C ASN A 77 -14.10 -10.61 8.63
N ASP A 78 -14.72 -10.47 7.46
CA ASP A 78 -14.75 -11.55 6.46
C ASP A 78 -13.35 -11.79 5.89
N LEU A 79 -12.62 -10.73 5.55
CA LEU A 79 -11.26 -10.82 5.04
C LEU A 79 -10.29 -11.48 6.02
N TYR A 80 -10.40 -11.18 7.31
CA TYR A 80 -9.66 -11.84 8.38
C TYR A 80 -10.05 -13.30 8.54
N THR A 81 -11.34 -13.63 8.44
CA THR A 81 -11.80 -15.02 8.46
C THR A 81 -11.21 -15.81 7.29
N GLN A 82 -11.22 -15.25 6.08
CA GLN A 82 -10.59 -15.84 4.90
C GLN A 82 -9.08 -16.01 5.10
N THR A 83 -8.42 -15.03 5.71
CA THR A 83 -6.98 -15.08 6.01
C THR A 83 -6.66 -16.21 6.99
N THR A 84 -7.37 -16.30 8.11
CA THR A 84 -7.18 -17.36 9.13
C THR A 84 -7.36 -18.75 8.53
N LYS A 85 -8.37 -18.97 7.68
CA LYS A 85 -8.58 -20.25 6.99
C LYS A 85 -7.39 -20.67 6.12
N LEU A 86 -6.68 -19.70 5.53
CA LEU A 86 -5.57 -19.96 4.61
C LEU A 86 -4.20 -20.04 5.29
N VAL A 87 -4.05 -19.52 6.51
CA VAL A 87 -2.79 -19.60 7.29
C VAL A 87 -2.34 -21.06 7.48
N GLY A 88 -3.27 -22.01 7.64
CA GLY A 88 -2.96 -23.44 7.81
C GLY A 88 -2.56 -24.20 6.54
N THR A 89 -2.57 -23.56 5.35
CA THR A 89 -2.49 -24.28 4.06
C THR A 89 -1.07 -24.50 3.51
N GLN A 90 -0.02 -24.31 4.32
CA GLN A 90 1.40 -24.32 3.91
C GLN A 90 1.77 -23.37 2.74
N LYS A 91 0.83 -22.56 2.23
CA LYS A 91 1.09 -21.60 1.16
C LYS A 91 1.97 -20.44 1.66
N PRO A 92 2.84 -19.88 0.79
CA PRO A 92 3.56 -18.66 1.13
C PRO A 92 2.60 -17.51 1.46
N LYS A 93 2.92 -16.74 2.50
CA LYS A 93 2.13 -15.58 2.97
C LYS A 93 1.73 -14.65 1.83
N VAL A 94 2.67 -14.31 0.96
CA VAL A 94 2.42 -13.39 -0.17
C VAL A 94 1.33 -13.90 -1.12
N VAL A 95 1.27 -15.21 -1.34
CA VAL A 95 0.26 -15.86 -2.20
C VAL A 95 -1.11 -15.78 -1.55
N VAL A 96 -1.19 -16.07 -0.24
CA VAL A 96 -2.44 -15.97 0.53
C VAL A 96 -3.00 -14.55 0.48
N ILE A 97 -2.18 -13.54 0.79
CA ILE A 97 -2.62 -12.15 0.78
C ILE A 97 -3.03 -11.69 -0.64
N ASN A 98 -2.26 -12.04 -1.67
CA ASN A 98 -2.60 -11.73 -3.06
C ASN A 98 -3.94 -12.32 -3.46
N GLN A 99 -4.19 -13.58 -3.13
CA GLN A 99 -5.43 -14.27 -3.46
C GLN A 99 -6.65 -13.58 -2.82
N ILE A 100 -6.56 -13.22 -1.54
CA ILE A 100 -7.66 -12.55 -0.82
C ILE A 100 -7.93 -11.17 -1.40
N VAL A 101 -6.88 -10.36 -1.60
CA VAL A 101 -7.01 -9.01 -2.16
C VAL A 101 -7.61 -9.05 -3.57
N GLN A 102 -7.14 -9.95 -4.44
CA GLN A 102 -7.67 -10.08 -5.81
C GLN A 102 -9.16 -10.47 -5.80
N LYS A 103 -9.54 -11.44 -4.95
CA LYS A 103 -10.94 -11.86 -4.81
C LYS A 103 -11.81 -10.70 -4.32
N PHE A 104 -11.35 -9.96 -3.31
CA PHE A 104 -12.07 -8.81 -2.75
C PHE A 104 -12.29 -7.69 -3.78
N VAL A 105 -11.23 -7.29 -4.49
CA VAL A 105 -11.30 -6.26 -5.54
C VAL A 105 -12.21 -6.71 -6.69
N LYS A 106 -12.12 -7.98 -7.09
CA LYS A 106 -12.99 -8.53 -8.15
C LYS A 106 -14.46 -8.56 -7.75
N ALA A 107 -14.77 -8.69 -6.46
CA ALA A 107 -16.14 -8.68 -5.94
C ALA A 107 -16.71 -7.25 -5.77
N ASN A 108 -15.86 -6.23 -5.69
CA ASN A 108 -16.22 -4.84 -5.43
C ASN A 108 -15.67 -3.94 -6.56
N LYS A 109 -16.05 -4.22 -7.81
CA LYS A 109 -15.46 -3.58 -9.01
C LYS A 109 -15.83 -2.10 -9.16
N ASP A 110 -16.91 -1.69 -8.51
CA ASP A 110 -17.44 -0.33 -8.47
C ASP A 110 -16.73 0.57 -7.44
N LYS A 111 -15.91 -0.01 -6.57
CA LYS A 111 -15.19 0.68 -5.51
C LYS A 111 -13.69 0.72 -5.78
N ARG A 112 -13.04 1.74 -5.24
CA ARG A 112 -11.59 1.94 -5.30
C ARG A 112 -11.01 1.85 -3.89
N PHE A 113 -10.23 0.81 -3.62
CA PHE A 113 -9.62 0.61 -2.30
C PHE A 113 -8.14 1.00 -2.25
N HIS A 114 -7.68 1.49 -1.10
CA HIS A 114 -6.25 1.70 -0.85
C HIS A 114 -5.53 0.37 -0.58
N ILE A 115 -5.12 -0.30 -1.66
CA ILE A 115 -4.59 -1.69 -1.65
C ILE A 115 -3.40 -1.87 -0.71
N ILE A 116 -2.52 -0.87 -0.60
CA ILE A 116 -1.34 -0.94 0.27
C ILE A 116 -1.78 -1.07 1.74
N SER A 117 -2.73 -0.24 2.19
CA SER A 117 -3.23 -0.33 3.57
C SER A 117 -4.00 -1.60 3.85
N LEU A 118 -4.81 -2.06 2.89
CA LEU A 118 -5.50 -3.35 3.01
C LEU A 118 -4.49 -4.48 3.19
N ARG A 119 -3.45 -4.54 2.36
CA ARG A 119 -2.37 -5.55 2.47
C ARG A 119 -1.67 -5.50 3.82
N GLN A 120 -1.35 -4.30 4.32
CA GLN A 120 -0.72 -4.13 5.64
C GLN A 120 -1.60 -4.72 6.76
N LYS A 121 -2.91 -4.44 6.75
CA LYS A 121 -3.87 -5.01 7.72
C LYS A 121 -3.90 -6.54 7.66
N LEU A 122 -4.01 -7.11 6.45
CA LEU A 122 -4.04 -8.56 6.28
C LEU A 122 -2.70 -9.22 6.65
N ASN A 123 -1.57 -8.60 6.32
CA ASN A 123 -0.24 -9.06 6.71
C ASN A 123 -0.10 -9.16 8.24
N HIS A 124 -0.49 -8.10 8.96
CA HIS A 124 -0.44 -8.10 10.43
C HIS A 124 -1.34 -9.17 11.03
N HIS A 125 -2.55 -9.34 10.49
CA HIS A 125 -3.46 -10.40 10.95
C HIS A 125 -2.87 -11.79 10.69
N TYR A 126 -2.32 -12.04 9.50
CA TYR A 126 -1.66 -13.30 9.14
C TYR A 126 -0.54 -13.65 10.13
N ASP A 127 0.36 -12.71 10.44
CA ASP A 127 1.48 -12.94 11.36
C ASP A 127 1.01 -13.27 12.77
N ARG A 128 -0.05 -12.59 13.24
CA ARG A 128 -0.67 -12.85 14.54
C ARG A 128 -1.26 -14.26 14.62
N GLN A 129 -1.91 -14.74 13.56
CA GLN A 129 -2.48 -16.09 13.52
C GLN A 129 -1.39 -17.16 13.43
N LYS A 130 -0.36 -16.95 12.60
CA LYS A 130 0.74 -17.90 12.48
C LYS A 130 1.46 -18.10 13.82
N GLY A 131 1.74 -17.03 14.55
CA GLY A 131 2.33 -17.11 15.88
C GLY A 131 1.45 -17.78 16.93
N ALA A 132 0.13 -17.81 16.75
CA ALA A 132 -0.80 -18.53 17.62
C ALA A 132 -0.95 -20.02 17.25
N CYS A 133 -0.69 -20.40 16.00
CA CYS A 133 -0.82 -21.77 15.49
C CYS A 133 0.48 -22.58 15.52
N GLU A 134 1.65 -21.95 15.62
CA GLU A 134 2.90 -22.67 15.83
C GLU A 134 3.02 -23.03 17.33
N PRO A 135 3.03 -24.32 17.73
CA PRO A 135 3.50 -24.68 19.06
C PRO A 135 4.92 -24.14 19.20
N LEU A 136 5.29 -23.69 20.41
CA LEU A 136 6.65 -23.27 20.77
C LEU A 136 7.61 -24.45 20.58
N VAL A 137 7.97 -24.76 19.34
CA VAL A 137 9.08 -25.65 19.03
C VAL A 137 10.31 -24.82 19.31
N VAL A 138 10.92 -25.07 20.46
CA VAL A 138 12.26 -24.58 20.80
C VAL A 138 13.20 -25.05 19.69
N LYS A 139 13.42 -24.19 18.69
CA LYS A 139 14.34 -24.48 17.59
C LYS A 139 15.75 -24.42 18.16
N ASN A 140 16.37 -25.59 18.35
CA ASN A 140 17.83 -25.69 18.40
C ASN A 140 18.36 -25.12 17.07
N THR A 141 18.91 -23.92 17.14
CA THR A 141 19.47 -23.18 16.01
C THR A 141 20.75 -23.85 15.55
N ASN A 142 20.66 -24.65 14.47
CA ASN A 142 21.77 -25.04 13.59
C ASN A 142 21.17 -25.67 12.31
N GLN A 143 20.74 -24.86 11.32
CA GLN A 143 20.42 -25.18 9.90
C GLN A 143 19.38 -24.11 9.44
N THR A 144 19.41 -23.40 8.31
CA THR A 144 20.26 -23.35 7.11
C THR A 144 19.86 -22.07 6.38
N TYR A 145 20.83 -21.30 5.87
CA TYR A 145 20.61 -20.27 4.84
C TYR A 145 20.84 -20.96 3.49
N SER A 146 19.79 -21.32 2.76
CA SER A 146 19.93 -21.86 1.38
C SER A 146 18.78 -21.47 0.45
N ASP A 147 17.56 -21.29 0.97
CA ASP A 147 16.37 -21.25 0.09
C ASP A 147 15.94 -19.84 -0.37
N ALA A 148 16.65 -18.79 0.03
CA ALA A 148 16.25 -17.41 -0.28
C ALA A 148 16.65 -16.93 -1.69
N VAL A 149 17.50 -17.69 -2.41
CA VAL A 149 18.06 -17.26 -3.71
C VAL A 149 17.13 -17.61 -4.89
N ASP A 150 16.30 -18.66 -4.76
CA ASP A 150 15.50 -19.15 -5.90
C ASP A 150 14.23 -18.34 -6.20
N ILE A 151 13.68 -17.61 -5.22
CA ILE A 151 12.40 -16.90 -5.39
C ILE A 151 12.58 -15.58 -6.17
N ALA A 152 13.75 -14.95 -6.09
CA ALA A 152 14.02 -13.69 -6.80
C ALA A 152 14.11 -13.88 -8.32
N SER A 153 14.54 -15.05 -8.78
CA SER A 153 14.66 -15.37 -10.21
C SER A 153 13.29 -15.48 -10.89
N GLN A 154 12.31 -16.09 -10.22
CA GLN A 154 10.98 -16.36 -10.79
C GLN A 154 10.09 -15.11 -10.93
N LEU A 155 10.37 -14.02 -10.20
CA LEU A 155 9.60 -12.77 -10.28
C LEU A 155 10.06 -11.85 -11.41
N SER A 156 11.30 -11.99 -11.89
CA SER A 156 11.84 -11.22 -13.02
C SER A 156 11.19 -11.60 -14.34
N ASP A 157 10.85 -12.87 -14.52
CA ASP A 157 10.27 -13.38 -15.76
C ASP A 157 8.78 -13.05 -15.90
N LEU A 158 8.05 -12.89 -14.80
CA LEU A 158 6.63 -12.52 -14.83
C LEU A 158 6.36 -11.04 -15.15
N MET A 159 7.40 -10.20 -15.12
CA MET A 159 7.27 -8.75 -15.34
C MET A 159 7.69 -8.31 -16.75
N LYS A 160 8.14 -9.22 -17.62
CA LYS A 160 8.59 -8.90 -18.99
C LYS A 160 7.52 -9.05 -20.08
N ASP A 161 6.38 -9.69 -19.76
CA ASP A 161 5.29 -9.92 -20.72
C ASP A 161 4.09 -9.00 -20.48
N LYS A 162 4.33 -7.67 -20.50
CA LYS A 162 3.28 -6.65 -20.61
C LYS A 162 3.71 -5.50 -21.51
#